data_AF-A0A2U1MUU0-F1
#
_entry.id   AF-A0A2U1MUU0-F1
#
_cell.length_a   1.000
_cell.length_b   1.000
_cell.length_c   1.000
_cell.angle_alpha   90.00
_cell.angle_beta   90.00
_cell.angle_gamma   90.00
#
_symmetry.space_group_name_H-M   'P 1'
#
loop_
_entity.id
_entity.type
_entity.pdbx_description
1 polymer ?
#
loop_
_entity_poly.entity_id
_entity_poly.type
_entity_poly.pdbx_seq_one_letter_code
_entity_poly.pdbx_strand_id
1 'polypeptide(L)'
;MWQFVYLGGITAMGAFTVITLLAPALSSGKFRSFRAFLFMAMGLFGIVPAIHDFTVNWYEPQRNGILIYEATMAVSYLTGTMFYITRIPDRWKLGWFDLAGHSHQIFHCFVIMGALAHYGAALVFLEFRGQVGCQ
;
A
#
# COMPACT_ATOMS: atom_id res chain seq x y z
N MET A 1 -0.99 -8.91 22.29
CA MET A 1 0.15 -9.67 21.74
C MET A 1 0.31 -9.46 20.23
N TRP A 2 -0.70 -9.79 19.42
CA TRP A 2 -0.66 -9.70 17.95
C TRP A 2 -0.29 -8.32 17.38
N GLN A 3 -0.78 -7.24 18.00
CA GLN A 3 -0.42 -5.87 17.60
C GLN A 3 1.09 -5.64 17.54
N PHE A 4 1.85 -6.15 18.53
CA PHE A 4 3.31 -5.97 18.59
C PHE A 4 4.02 -6.79 17.52
N VAL A 5 3.49 -7.97 17.19
CA VAL A 5 4.01 -8.81 16.11
C VAL A 5 3.85 -8.10 14.77
N TYR A 6 2.67 -7.56 14.47
CA TYR A 6 2.42 -6.86 13.21
C TYR A 6 3.16 -5.54 13.11
N LEU A 7 3.14 -4.72 14.17
CA LEU A 7 3.86 -3.45 14.22
C LEU A 7 5.37 -3.66 14.14
N GLY A 8 5.91 -4.67 14.83
CA GLY A 8 7.32 -5.04 14.75
C GLY A 8 7.71 -5.49 13.34
N GLY A 9 6.90 -6.35 12.72
CA GLY A 9 7.11 -6.84 11.36
C GLY A 9 7.14 -5.73 10.32
N ILE A 10 6.10 -4.89 10.27
CA ILE A 10 6.03 -3.78 9.31
C ILE A 10 7.15 -2.76 9.55
N THR A 11 7.51 -2.50 10.81
CA THR A 11 8.63 -1.59 11.15
C THR A 11 9.96 -2.14 10.66
N ALA A 12 10.23 -3.43 10.85
CA ALA A 12 11.46 -4.06 10.37
C ALA A 12 11.55 -4.04 8.83
N MET A 13 10.45 -4.37 8.14
CA MET A 13 10.38 -4.28 6.67
C MET A 13 10.54 -2.84 6.16
N GLY A 14 9.95 -1.88 6.86
CA GLY A 14 10.07 -0.45 6.57
C GLY A 14 11.50 0.04 6.73
N ALA A 15 12.16 -0.30 7.85
CA ALA A 15 13.56 0.04 8.09
C ALA A 15 14.47 -0.56 7.01
N PHE A 16 14.28 -1.84 6.67
CA PHE A 16 15.01 -2.48 5.58
C PHE A 16 14.80 -1.75 4.25
N THR A 17 13.55 -1.42 3.91
CA THR A 17 13.23 -0.66 2.70
C THR A 17 13.95 0.70 2.70
N VAL A 18 13.85 1.48 3.77
CA VAL A 18 14.53 2.79 3.90
C VAL A 18 16.05 2.67 3.71
N ILE A 19 16.68 1.69 4.35
CA ILE A 19 18.12 1.44 4.20
C ILE A 19 18.46 1.17 2.72
N THR A 20 17.69 0.34 2.03
CA THR A 20 17.95 0.06 0.61
C THR A 20 17.72 1.27 -0.30
N LEU A 21 16.79 2.16 0.03
CA LEU A 21 16.56 3.39 -0.74
C LEU A 21 17.69 4.40 -0.57
N LEU A 22 18.23 4.50 0.64
CA LEU A 22 19.28 5.46 0.98
C LEU A 22 20.68 4.95 0.62
N ALA A 23 20.86 3.65 0.43
CA ALA A 23 22.13 3.06 -0.01
C ALA A 23 22.49 3.51 -1.45
N PRO A 24 23.60 4.24 -1.66
CA PRO A 24 23.98 4.74 -2.99
C PRO A 24 24.17 3.61 -4.02
N ALA A 25 24.65 2.45 -3.58
CA ALA A 25 24.84 1.27 -4.43
C ALA A 25 23.51 0.74 -5.01
N LEU A 26 22.38 0.98 -4.33
CA LEU A 26 21.05 0.48 -4.69
C LEU A 26 20.11 1.57 -5.25
N SER A 27 20.57 2.82 -5.36
CA SER A 27 19.76 3.94 -5.86
C SER A 27 19.70 4.01 -7.40
N SER A 28 20.65 3.36 -8.09
CA SER A 28 20.73 3.38 -9.55
C SER A 28 19.45 2.85 -10.23
N GLY A 29 19.24 3.25 -11.50
CA GLY A 29 18.07 2.84 -12.29
C GLY A 29 17.94 1.33 -12.47
N LYS A 30 19.04 0.57 -12.38
CA LYS A 30 19.08 -0.90 -12.48
C LYS A 30 18.29 -1.58 -11.36
N PHE A 31 18.27 -0.99 -10.16
CA PHE A 31 17.56 -1.53 -9.00
C PHE A 31 16.12 -1.00 -8.87
N ARG A 32 15.60 -0.30 -9.88
CA ARG A 32 14.24 0.26 -9.83
C ARG A 32 13.18 -0.80 -9.53
N SER A 33 13.20 -1.91 -10.25
CA SER A 33 12.24 -3.00 -10.05
C SER A 33 12.42 -3.65 -8.69
N PHE A 34 13.66 -3.85 -8.23
CA PHE A 34 13.95 -4.36 -6.89
C PHE A 34 13.32 -3.47 -5.81
N ARG A 35 13.49 -2.15 -5.87
CA ARG A 35 12.86 -1.22 -4.92
C ARG A 35 11.33 -1.28 -4.99
N ALA A 36 10.76 -1.37 -6.19
CA ALA A 36 9.31 -1.54 -6.36
C ALA A 36 8.79 -2.82 -5.69
N PHE A 37 9.50 -3.94 -5.86
CA PHE A 37 9.15 -5.21 -5.21
C PHE A 37 9.27 -5.15 -3.69
N LEU A 38 10.25 -4.42 -3.14
CA LEU A 38 10.34 -4.20 -1.68
C LEU A 38 9.12 -3.46 -1.12
N PHE A 39 8.73 -2.35 -1.76
CA PHE A 39 7.51 -1.63 -1.38
C PHE A 39 6.25 -2.49 -1.53
N MET A 40 6.16 -3.26 -2.62
CA MET A 40 5.03 -4.15 -2.84
C MET A 40 4.96 -5.25 -1.78
N ALA A 41 6.10 -5.88 -1.42
CA ALA A 41 6.15 -6.88 -0.35
C ALA A 41 5.73 -6.29 1.00
N MET A 42 6.21 -5.08 1.31
CA MET A 42 5.81 -4.35 2.52
C MET A 42 4.30 -4.04 2.56
N GLY A 43 3.69 -3.68 1.43
CA GLY A 43 2.24 -3.50 1.33
C GLY A 43 1.46 -4.82 1.45
N LEU A 44 1.92 -5.88 0.76
CA LEU A 44 1.30 -7.21 0.79
C LEU A 44 1.37 -7.87 2.17
N PHE A 45 2.34 -7.50 3.01
CA PHE A 45 2.36 -7.91 4.42
C PHE A 45 1.04 -7.56 5.13
N GLY A 46 0.39 -6.45 4.76
CA GLY A 46 -0.91 -6.02 5.30
C GLY A 46 -2.07 -7.00 5.07
N ILE A 47 -1.95 -7.93 4.11
CA ILE A 47 -2.96 -8.99 3.90
C ILE A 47 -3.04 -9.91 5.13
N VAL A 48 -1.90 -10.21 5.77
CA VAL A 48 -1.86 -11.10 6.93
C VAL A 48 -2.67 -10.55 8.13
N PRO A 49 -2.42 -9.32 8.62
CA PRO A 49 -3.24 -8.75 9.67
C PRO A 49 -4.68 -8.48 9.22
N ALA A 50 -4.95 -8.17 7.95
CA ALA A 50 -6.31 -7.99 7.45
C ALA A 50 -7.14 -9.29 7.51
N ILE A 51 -6.55 -10.42 7.09
CA ILE A 51 -7.21 -11.74 7.22
C ILE A 51 -7.44 -12.08 8.70
N HIS A 52 -6.42 -11.88 9.54
CA HIS A 52 -6.55 -12.17 10.97
C HIS A 52 -7.66 -11.32 11.61
N ASP A 53 -7.69 -10.01 11.34
CA ASP A 53 -8.72 -9.09 11.82
C ASP A 53 -10.12 -9.51 11.35
N PHE A 54 -10.26 -9.86 10.07
CA PHE A 54 -11.50 -10.36 9.49
C PHE A 54 -12.01 -11.63 10.18
N THR A 55 -11.11 -12.56 10.52
CA THR A 55 -11.48 -13.81 11.20
C THR A 55 -11.86 -13.63 12.66
N VAL A 56 -11.19 -12.74 13.39
CA VAL A 56 -11.44 -12.51 14.81
C VAL A 56 -12.72 -11.68 15.02
N ASN A 57 -12.93 -10.69 14.16
CA ASN A 57 -14.08 -9.77 14.24
C ASN A 57 -15.22 -10.22 13.31
N TRP A 58 -15.47 -11.53 13.22
CA TRP A 58 -16.41 -12.11 12.25
C TRP A 58 -17.85 -11.56 12.35
N TYR A 59 -18.28 -11.16 13.54
CA TYR A 59 -19.64 -10.69 13.79
C TYR A 59 -19.77 -9.17 13.78
N GLU A 60 -18.67 -8.43 13.60
CA GLU A 60 -18.70 -6.97 13.64
C GLU A 60 -19.31 -6.36 12.36
N PRO A 61 -20.33 -5.50 12.45
CA PRO A 61 -21.04 -5.01 11.28
C PRO A 61 -20.19 -4.08 10.39
N GLN A 62 -19.22 -3.35 10.96
CA GLN A 62 -18.35 -2.41 10.24
C GLN A 62 -17.21 -3.11 9.47
N ARG A 63 -16.95 -4.40 9.77
CA ARG A 63 -15.86 -5.19 9.17
C ARG A 63 -15.88 -5.17 7.64
N ASN A 64 -17.05 -5.36 7.03
CA ASN A 64 -17.16 -5.40 5.57
C ASN A 64 -16.79 -4.06 4.93
N GLY A 65 -17.18 -2.94 5.56
CA GLY A 65 -16.82 -1.60 5.09
C GLY A 65 -15.31 -1.37 5.13
N ILE A 66 -14.68 -1.70 6.26
CA ILE A 66 -13.22 -1.63 6.44
C ILE A 66 -12.52 -2.50 5.39
N LEU A 67 -12.97 -3.74 5.19
CA LEU A 67 -12.39 -4.65 4.20
C LEU A 67 -12.49 -4.11 2.77
N ILE A 68 -13.60 -3.46 2.39
CA ILE A 68 -13.75 -2.86 1.06
C ILE A 68 -12.74 -1.73 0.85
N TYR A 69 -12.56 -0.86 1.85
CA TYR A 69 -11.56 0.22 1.78
C TYR A 69 -10.13 -0.33 1.70
N GLU A 70 -9.78 -1.31 2.52
CA GLU A 70 -8.47 -1.96 2.50
C GLU A 70 -8.21 -2.72 1.19
N ALA A 71 -9.22 -3.40 0.64
CA ALA A 71 -9.13 -4.03 -0.67
C ALA A 71 -8.95 -3.00 -1.79
N THR A 72 -9.64 -1.86 -1.71
CA THR A 72 -9.49 -0.74 -2.64
C THR A 72 -8.08 -0.15 -2.58
N MET A 73 -7.51 0.01 -1.38
CA MET A 73 -6.12 0.39 -1.20
C MET A 73 -5.17 -0.60 -1.87
N ALA A 74 -5.32 -1.90 -1.59
CA ALA A 74 -4.47 -2.95 -2.14
C ALA A 74 -4.50 -2.98 -3.67
N VAL A 75 -5.69 -2.96 -4.28
CA VAL A 75 -5.86 -2.93 -5.74
C VAL A 75 -5.24 -1.66 -6.33
N SER A 76 -5.42 -0.51 -5.68
CA SER A 76 -4.85 0.77 -6.16
C SER A 76 -3.32 0.71 -6.16
N TYR A 77 -2.70 0.29 -5.07
CA TYR A 77 -1.24 0.19 -4.98
C TYR A 77 -0.66 -0.84 -5.94
N LEU A 78 -1.28 -2.01 -6.09
CA LEU A 78 -0.83 -3.02 -7.05
C LEU A 78 -0.93 -2.50 -8.49
N THR A 79 -2.05 -1.88 -8.84
CA THR A 79 -2.27 -1.32 -10.19
C THR A 79 -1.27 -0.20 -10.48
N GLY A 80 -1.08 0.75 -9.56
CA GLY A 80 -0.07 1.81 -9.70
C GLY A 80 1.34 1.23 -9.86
N THR A 81 1.70 0.24 -9.04
CA THR A 81 3.01 -0.43 -9.11
C THR A 81 3.22 -1.09 -10.47
N MET A 82 2.18 -1.70 -11.05
CA MET A 82 2.26 -2.26 -12.41
C MET A 82 2.53 -1.19 -13.46
N PHE A 83 1.87 -0.03 -13.41
CA PHE A 83 2.21 1.09 -14.31
C PHE A 83 3.65 1.56 -14.13
N TYR A 84 4.11 1.69 -12.88
CA TYR A 84 5.48 2.10 -12.57
C TYR A 84 6.55 1.15 -13.13
N ILE A 85 6.35 -0.16 -12.98
CA ILE A 85 7.32 -1.18 -13.42
C ILE A 85 7.25 -1.36 -14.95
N THR A 86 6.06 -1.43 -15.53
CA THR A 86 5.87 -1.71 -16.97
C THR A 86 6.17 -0.52 -17.87
N ARG A 87 6.20 0.70 -17.32
CA ARG A 87 6.39 1.96 -18.06
C ARG A 87 5.34 2.18 -19.16
N ILE A 88 4.10 1.76 -18.93
CA ILE A 88 2.96 2.07 -19.81
C ILE A 88 2.39 3.42 -19.35
N PRO A 89 2.09 4.37 -20.27
CA PRO A 89 2.14 4.28 -21.73
C PRO A 89 3.46 4.72 -22.39
N ASP A 90 4.46 5.17 -21.63
CA ASP A 90 5.75 5.68 -22.14
C ASP A 90 6.45 4.72 -23.11
N ARG A 91 6.32 3.41 -22.86
CA ARG A 91 6.86 2.35 -23.73
C ARG A 91 6.20 2.30 -25.11
N TRP A 92 4.97 2.80 -25.24
CA TRP A 92 4.17 2.72 -26.46
C TRP A 92 4.49 3.86 -27.43
N LYS A 93 4.79 5.05 -26.93
CA LYS A 93 5.20 6.20 -27.75
C LYS A 93 6.24 7.04 -27.02
N LEU A 94 7.49 6.92 -27.45
CA LEU A 94 8.60 7.75 -26.97
C LEU A 94 8.32 9.24 -27.28
N GLY A 95 8.52 10.13 -26.30
CA GLY A 95 8.40 11.59 -26.48
C GLY A 95 6.99 12.16 -26.36
N TRP A 96 5.93 11.34 -26.36
CA TRP A 96 4.55 11.82 -26.31
C TRP A 96 4.05 12.13 -24.89
N PHE A 97 4.65 11.48 -23.88
CA PHE A 97 4.23 11.58 -22.49
C PHE A 97 5.24 12.35 -21.62
N ASP A 98 6.15 13.10 -22.23
CA ASP A 98 7.27 13.74 -21.52
C ASP A 98 6.83 14.75 -20.45
N LEU A 99 5.69 15.42 -20.66
CA LEU A 99 5.14 16.41 -19.72
C LEU A 99 4.01 15.85 -18.85
N ALA A 100 3.09 15.08 -19.44
CA ALA A 100 1.88 14.61 -18.78
C ALA A 100 1.47 13.20 -19.23
N GLY A 101 0.88 12.43 -18.30
CA GLY A 101 0.35 11.10 -18.57
C GLY A 101 1.39 9.98 -18.56
N HIS A 102 2.63 10.26 -18.16
CA HIS A 102 3.66 9.23 -18.06
C HIS A 102 3.43 8.27 -16.90
N SER A 103 4.05 7.10 -16.96
CA SER A 103 3.72 5.98 -16.05
C SER A 103 3.93 6.31 -14.58
N HIS A 104 4.87 7.20 -14.28
CA HIS A 104 5.15 7.66 -12.91
C HIS A 104 4.09 8.64 -12.38
N GLN A 105 3.51 9.50 -13.22
CA GLN A 105 2.37 10.34 -12.81
C GLN A 105 1.14 9.48 -12.54
N ILE A 106 0.86 8.52 -13.42
CA ILE A 106 -0.24 7.55 -13.23
C ILE A 106 -0.04 6.79 -11.91
N PHE A 107 1.19 6.31 -11.66
CA PHE A 107 1.54 5.68 -10.39
C PHE A 107 1.19 6.57 -9.18
N HIS A 108 1.57 7.85 -9.19
CA HIS A 108 1.22 8.77 -8.10
C HIS A 108 -0.27 8.96 -7.91
N CYS A 109 -1.07 9.02 -8.99
CA CYS A 109 -2.52 9.05 -8.88
C CYS A 109 -3.07 7.82 -8.15
N PHE A 110 -2.58 6.63 -8.47
CA PHE A 110 -2.95 5.39 -7.77
C PHE A 110 -2.48 5.37 -6.32
N VAL A 111 -1.31 5.93 -6.01
CA VAL A 111 -0.83 6.06 -4.63
C VAL A 111 -1.78 6.95 -3.82
N ILE A 112 -2.21 8.08 -4.38
CA ILE A 112 -3.17 8.99 -3.71
C ILE A 112 -4.51 8.29 -3.48
N MET A 113 -5.05 7.60 -4.50
CA MET A 113 -6.30 6.84 -4.34
C MET A 113 -6.18 5.77 -3.25
N GLY A 114 -5.06 5.04 -3.20
CA GLY A 114 -4.82 4.04 -2.16
C GLY A 114 -4.75 4.66 -0.77
N ALA A 115 -4.04 5.78 -0.61
CA ALA A 115 -3.95 6.50 0.65
C ALA A 115 -5.31 7.03 1.14
N LEU A 116 -6.14 7.56 0.23
CA LEU A 116 -7.50 8.02 0.56
C LEU A 116 -8.41 6.86 0.97
N ALA A 117 -8.31 5.71 0.30
CA ALA A 117 -9.08 4.52 0.67
C ALA A 117 -8.68 4.03 2.08
N HIS A 118 -7.38 3.95 2.37
CA HIS A 118 -6.88 3.58 3.70
C HIS A 118 -7.30 4.57 4.78
N TYR A 119 -7.28 5.88 4.47
CA TYR A 119 -7.81 6.90 5.37
C TYR A 119 -9.31 6.71 5.65
N GLY A 120 -10.09 6.35 4.64
CA GLY A 120 -11.50 5.97 4.80
C GLY A 120 -11.69 4.79 5.74
N ALA A 121 -10.89 3.73 5.61
CA ALA A 121 -10.89 2.59 6.53
C ALA A 121 -10.63 3.05 7.98
N ALA A 122 -9.62 3.91 8.17
CA ALA A 122 -9.26 4.44 9.49
C ALA A 122 -10.39 5.26 10.12
N LEU A 123 -11.10 6.08 9.33
CA LEU A 123 -12.26 6.84 9.83
C LEU A 123 -13.39 5.93 10.28
N VAL A 124 -13.75 4.91 9.49
CA VAL A 124 -14.78 3.92 9.86
C VAL A 124 -14.38 3.20 11.14
N PHE A 125 -13.11 2.81 11.26
CA PHE A 125 -12.60 2.16 12.46
C PHE A 125 -12.64 3.07 13.70
N LEU A 126 -12.27 4.35 13.54
CA LEU A 126 -12.31 5.34 14.63
C LEU A 126 -13.74 5.64 15.08
N GLU A 127 -14.68 5.76 14.15
CA GLU A 127 -16.10 5.94 14.46
C GLU A 127 -16.65 4.74 15.25
N PHE A 128 -16.35 3.52 14.79
CA PHE A 128 -16.71 2.29 15.50
C PHE A 128 -16.12 2.26 16.92
N ARG A 129 -14.81 2.55 17.06
CA ARG A 129 -14.14 2.65 18.36
C ARG A 129 -14.77 3.70 19.28
N GLY A 130 -15.32 4.79 18.74
CA GLY A 130 -16.03 5.80 19.52
C GLY A 130 -17.38 5.32 20.08
N GLN A 131 -18.00 4.34 19.42
CA GLN A 131 -19.29 3.77 19.83
C GLN A 131 -19.14 2.61 20.83
N VAL A 132 -18.02 1.88 20.76
CA VAL A 132 -17.74 0.73 21.65
C VAL A 132 -16.81 1.18 22.78
N GLY A 133 -17.38 1.45 23.95
CA GLY A 133 -16.60 1.80 25.15
C GLY A 133 -15.74 0.64 25.64
N CYS A 134 -14.61 0.94 26.27
CA CYS A 134 -13.82 -0.06 26.99
C CYS A 134 -14.60 -0.52 28.23
N GLN A 135 -14.90 -1.82 28.34
CA GLN A 135 -15.26 -2.44 29.62
C GLN A 135 -14.00 -2.73 30.44
#